data_AF-A0A7T5RIU8-F1
#
_entry.id   AF-A0A7T5RIU8-F1
#
_cell.length_a   1.000
_cell.length_b   1.000
_cell.length_c   1.000
_cell.angle_alpha   90.00
_cell.angle_beta   90.00
_cell.angle_gamma   90.00
#
_symmetry.space_group_name_H-M   'P 1'
#
loop_
_entity.id
_entity.type
_entity.pdbx_description
1 polymer ?
#
loop_
_entity_poly.entity_id
_entity_poly.type
_entity_poly.pdbx_seq_one_letter_code
_entity_poly.pdbx_strand_id
1 'polypeptide(L)' 'MSRTELPNSIRKFLRREKARIRRGVFDSEEAEKRISELVAKTFMVYSKKRLKNKPSK' A
#
# COMPACT_ATOMS: atom_id res chain seq x y z
N MET A 1 6.14 13.99 -4.57
CA MET A 1 6.65 12.63 -4.89
C MET A 1 5.50 11.78 -5.43
N SER A 2 5.71 11.17 -6.61
CA SER A 2 4.72 10.78 -7.63
C SER A 2 3.54 9.91 -7.16
N ARG A 3 2.31 10.33 -7.47
CA ARG A 3 1.04 9.64 -7.12
C ARG A 3 0.58 8.60 -8.16
N THR A 4 1.43 8.18 -9.10
CA THR A 4 0.97 7.61 -10.39
C THR A 4 1.16 6.11 -10.60
N GLU A 5 1.85 5.36 -9.72
CA GLU A 5 2.17 3.95 -10.02
C GLU A 5 1.09 2.93 -9.61
N LEU A 6 0.23 3.28 -8.64
CA LEU A 6 -0.79 2.38 -8.13
C LEU A 6 -2.19 2.70 -8.71
N PRO A 7 -2.94 1.67 -9.15
CA PRO A 7 -4.34 1.80 -9.57
C PRO A 7 -5.21 2.49 -8.53
N ASN A 8 -6.27 3.16 -9.00
CA ASN A 8 -7.23 3.89 -8.15
C ASN A 8 -7.81 2.99 -7.04
N SER A 9 -8.14 1.73 -7.35
CA SER A 9 -8.65 0.74 -6.38
C SER A 9 -7.68 0.49 -5.23
N ILE A 10 -6.40 0.28 -5.54
CA ILE A 10 -5.34 0.03 -4.56
C ILE A 10 -5.06 1.27 -3.71
N ARG A 11 -5.01 2.45 -4.33
CA ARG A 11 -4.87 3.72 -3.57
C ARG A 11 -6.04 3.95 -2.61
N LYS A 12 -7.27 3.67 -3.05
CA LYS A 12 -8.47 3.79 -2.21
C LYS A 12 -8.44 2.80 -1.04
N PHE A 13 -7.99 1.57 -1.28
CA PHE A 13 -7.77 0.57 -0.24
C PHE A 13 -6.73 1.06 0.79
N LEU A 14 -5.53 1.44 0.36
CA LEU A 14 -4.48 1.94 1.24
C LEU A 14 -4.93 3.14 2.07
N ARG A 15 -5.70 4.07 1.49
CA ARG A 15 -6.22 5.24 2.21
C ARG A 15 -7.16 4.83 3.36
N ARG A 16 -8.06 3.87 3.13
CA ARG A 16 -9.02 3.39 4.14
C ARG A 16 -8.29 2.68 5.28
N GLU A 17 -7.36 1.79 4.95
CA GLU A 17 -6.62 1.03 5.97
C GLU A 17 -5.68 1.92 6.78
N LYS A 18 -4.99 2.89 6.16
CA LYS A 18 -4.20 3.88 6.91
C LYS A 18 -5.05 4.64 7.92
N ALA A 19 -6.25 5.06 7.53
CA ALA A 19 -7.17 5.74 8.43
C ALA A 19 -7.66 4.81 9.56
N ARG A 20 -7.92 3.53 9.27
CA ARG A 20 -8.26 2.52 10.29
C ARG A 20 -7.14 2.33 11.31
N ILE A 21 -5.90 2.18 10.85
CA ILE A 21 -4.73 1.99 11.73
C ILE A 21 -4.55 3.20 12.64
N ARG A 22 -4.60 4.43 12.10
CA ARG A 22 -4.48 5.67 12.89
C ARG A 22 -5.58 5.84 13.94
N ARG A 23 -6.76 5.27 13.72
CA ARG A 23 -7.86 5.31 14.69
C ARG A 23 -7.78 4.20 15.73
N GLY A 24 -7.11 3.10 15.42
CA GLY A 24 -7.05 1.89 16.26
C GLY A 24 -5.78 1.73 17.08
N VAL A 25 -4.77 2.56 16.86
CA VAL A 25 -3.49 2.52 17.58
C VAL A 25 -3.26 3.87 18.24
N PHE A 26 -3.09 3.87 19.57
CA PHE A 26 -2.86 5.09 20.35
C PHE A 26 -1.44 5.63 20.13
N ASP A 27 -0.46 4.73 20.00
CA ASP A 27 0.93 5.09 19.71
C ASP A 27 1.11 5.45 18.23
N SER A 28 1.59 6.66 17.97
CA SER A 28 1.88 7.17 16.64
C SER A 28 3.00 6.38 15.95
N GLU A 29 4.03 5.94 16.68
CA GLU A 29 5.16 5.21 16.09
C GLU A 29 4.73 3.82 15.62
N GLU A 30 3.98 3.11 16.46
CA GLU A 30 3.43 1.82 16.09
C GLU A 30 2.44 1.93 14.92
N ALA A 31 1.61 2.98 14.89
CA ALA A 31 0.72 3.25 13.78
C ALA A 31 1.49 3.45 12.46
N GLU A 32 2.59 4.21 12.49
CA GLU A 32 3.44 4.43 11.31
C GLU A 32 4.13 3.15 10.85
N LYS A 33 4.65 2.35 11.77
CA LYS A 33 5.27 1.05 11.45
C LYS A 33 4.29 0.12 10.73
N ARG A 34 3.07 -0.03 11.26
CA ARG A 34 2.00 -0.83 10.64
C ARG A 34 1.59 -0.28 9.28
N ILE A 35 1.54 1.04 9.11
CA ILE A 35 1.25 1.67 7.82
C ILE A 35 2.35 1.41 6.79
N SER A 36 3.62 1.50 7.20
CA SER A 36 4.77 1.24 6.33
C SER A 36 4.75 -0.21 5.84
N GLU A 37 4.53 -1.17 6.73
CA GLU A 37 4.40 -2.58 6.39
C GLU A 37 3.25 -2.85 5.42
N LEU A 38 2.08 -2.24 5.67
CA LEU A 38 0.92 -2.38 4.78
C LEU A 38 1.23 -1.88 3.37
N VAL A 39 1.88 -0.72 3.26
CA VAL A 39 2.25 -0.14 1.96
C VAL A 39 3.27 -1.04 1.25
N ALA A 40 4.32 -1.47 1.96
CA ALA A 40 5.36 -2.34 1.40
C ALA A 40 4.78 -3.68 0.90
N LYS A 41 3.95 -4.35 1.71
CA LYS A 41 3.28 -5.60 1.32
C LYS A 41 2.40 -5.42 0.09
N THR A 42 1.59 -4.35 0.08
CA THR A 42 0.69 -4.05 -1.04
C THR A 42 1.47 -3.78 -2.33
N PHE A 43 2.56 -3.00 -2.23
CA PHE A 43 3.40 -2.68 -3.38
C PHE A 43 4.13 -3.91 -3.91
N MET A 44 4.69 -4.76 -3.03
CA MET A 44 5.35 -6.01 -3.43
C MET A 44 4.40 -6.97 -4.15
N VAL A 45 3.17 -7.13 -3.66
CA VAL A 45 2.17 -7.98 -4.34
C VAL A 45 1.80 -7.40 -5.70
N TYR A 46 1.62 -6.08 -5.78
CA TYR A 46 1.29 -5.39 -7.02
C TYR A 46 2.42 -5.48 -8.06
N SER A 47 3.67 -5.23 -7.65
CA SER A 47 4.84 -5.31 -8.53
C SER A 47 5.05 -6.73 -9.06
N LYS A 48 4.91 -7.76 -8.21
CA LYS A 48 4.94 -9.17 -8.62
C LYS A 48 3.87 -9.49 -9.67
N LYS A 49 2.62 -9.02 -9.48
CA LYS A 49 1.55 -9.19 -10.48
C LYS A 49 1.87 -8.48 -11.78
N ARG A 50 2.40 -7.25 -11.71
CA ARG A 50 2.79 -6.46 -12.90
C ARG A 50 3.91 -7.13 -13.70
N LEU A 51 4.90 -7.73 -13.03
CA LEU A 51 5.98 -8.47 -13.68
C LEU A 51 5.49 -9.75 -14.37
N LYS A 52 4.59 -10.51 -13.72
CA LYS A 52 3.99 -11.72 -14.33
C LYS A 52 3.16 -11.45 -15.57
N ASN A 53 2.49 -10.29 -15.62
CA ASN A 53 1.60 -9.92 -16.72
C ASN A 53 2.31 -9.13 -17.83
N LYS A 54 3.64 -8.96 -17.75
CA LYS A 54 4.38 -8.24 -18.79
C LYS A 54 4.54 -9.18 -20.00
N PRO A 55 4.05 -8.82 -21.20
CA PRO A 55 4.26 -9.65 -22.36
C PRO A 55 5.76 -9.74 -22.66
N SER A 56 6.29 -10.96 -22.77
CA SER A 56 7.59 -11.21 -23.36
C SER A 56 7.52 -10.77 -24.82
N LYS A 57 8.28 -9.73 -25.16
CA LYS A 57 8.47 -9.30 -26.54
C LYS A 57 9.35 -10.29 -27.29
#